data_AF-A0A7J4LH98-F1
#
_entry.id   AF-A0A7J4LH98-F1
#
_cell.length_a   1.000
_cell.length_b   1.000
_cell.length_c   1.000
_cell.angle_alpha   90.00
_cell.angle_beta   90.00
_cell.angle_gamma   90.00
#
_symmetry.space_group_name_H-M   'P 1'
#
loop_
_entity.id
_entity.type
_entity.pdbx_description
1 polymer ?
#
loop_
_entity_poly.entity_id
_entity_poly.type
_entity_poly.pdbx_seq_one_letter_code
_entity_poly.pdbx_strand_id
1 'polypeptide(L)'
;MTKKKKIYFDSIKKHLTLRNFLIAGIALIIYLMFADLAKAILFTALFVPLGTVSIKVTRLLPQANIEVITPCSFFLGYLYGWPVGVFYGVILGAYMWSTAYSISQFVVMSLFLNGVSAFMGHYFSTSFGWSFTFAYLLAMGIRNILYFTIGLLIGGNPVENTMHTITATLTNMLIFPTFMIMLYNIATII
;
A
#
# COMPACT_ATOMS: atom_id res chain seq x y z
N MET A 1 -39.71 20.19 34.16
CA MET A 1 -38.63 19.25 33.76
C MET A 1 -38.64 18.07 34.74
N THR A 2 -38.90 16.85 34.28
CA THR A 2 -39.08 15.66 35.15
C THR A 2 -37.78 15.33 35.91
N LYS A 3 -37.89 14.86 37.16
CA LYS A 3 -36.76 14.55 38.07
C LYS A 3 -35.64 13.73 37.40
N LYS A 4 -36.00 12.75 36.56
CA LYS A 4 -35.07 11.93 35.75
C LYS A 4 -34.21 12.75 34.78
N LYS A 5 -34.77 13.76 34.13
CA LYS A 5 -34.06 14.61 33.16
C LYS A 5 -33.01 15.50 33.82
N LYS A 6 -33.25 15.92 35.07
CA LYS A 6 -32.34 16.76 35.85
C LYS A 6 -31.09 15.97 36.32
N ILE A 7 -31.31 14.74 36.78
CA ILE A 7 -30.23 13.82 37.21
C ILE A 7 -29.27 13.51 36.05
N TYR A 8 -29.80 13.27 34.84
CA TYR A 8 -28.99 13.01 33.66
C TYR A 8 -28.13 14.22 33.26
N PHE A 9 -28.70 15.43 33.34
CA PHE A 9 -28.01 16.66 32.98
C PHE A 9 -26.87 17.00 33.96
N ASP A 10 -27.09 16.78 35.26
CA ASP A 10 -26.08 17.01 36.30
C ASP A 10 -24.91 16.01 36.19
N SER A 11 -25.16 14.77 35.76
CA SER A 11 -24.12 13.77 35.48
C SER A 11 -23.23 14.18 34.30
N ILE A 12 -23.80 14.73 33.23
CA ILE A 12 -23.06 15.17 32.03
C ILE A 12 -22.21 16.40 32.33
N LYS A 13 -22.75 17.37 33.09
CA LYS A 13 -22.00 18.55 33.54
C LYS A 13 -20.75 18.20 34.36
N LYS A 14 -20.82 17.14 35.15
CA LYS A 14 -19.67 16.64 35.93
C LYS A 14 -18.51 16.15 35.06
N HIS A 15 -18.76 15.84 33.80
CA HIS A 15 -17.76 15.37 32.84
C HIS A 15 -17.35 16.45 31.82
N LEU A 16 -18.13 17.52 31.68
CA LEU A 16 -17.78 18.73 30.93
C LEU A 16 -16.92 19.68 31.76
N THR A 17 -15.83 19.18 32.32
CA THR A 17 -14.82 20.03 32.96
C THR A 17 -13.82 20.52 31.91
N LEU A 18 -13.24 21.72 32.11
CA LEU A 18 -12.22 22.28 31.20
C LEU A 18 -11.08 21.27 30.95
N ARG A 19 -10.68 20.54 31.99
CA ARG A 19 -9.69 19.45 31.91
C ARG A 19 -10.12 18.34 30.95
N ASN A 20 -11.35 17.84 31.04
CA ASN A 20 -11.84 16.79 30.15
C ASN A 20 -12.03 17.28 28.72
N PHE A 21 -12.41 18.55 28.55
CA PHE A 21 -12.51 19.18 27.23
C PHE A 21 -11.14 19.32 26.57
N LEU A 22 -10.11 19.70 27.34
CA LEU A 22 -8.72 19.73 26.86
C LEU A 22 -8.18 18.34 26.54
N ILE A 23 -8.44 17.33 27.38
CA ILE A 23 -8.05 15.95 27.11
C ILE A 23 -8.75 15.43 25.85
N ALA A 24 -10.05 15.67 25.69
CA ALA A 24 -10.79 15.30 24.49
C ALA A 24 -10.28 16.05 23.25
N GLY A 25 -9.96 17.34 23.39
CA GLY A 25 -9.37 18.15 22.33
C GLY A 25 -7.99 17.65 21.91
N ILE A 26 -7.11 17.31 22.86
CA ILE A 26 -5.79 16.72 22.58
C ILE A 26 -5.94 15.33 21.96
N ALA A 27 -6.83 14.49 22.48
CA ALA A 27 -7.10 13.17 21.90
C ALA A 27 -7.67 13.30 20.48
N LEU A 28 -8.52 14.29 20.22
CA LEU A 28 -9.04 14.59 18.89
C LEU A 28 -7.92 15.11 17.97
N ILE A 29 -7.05 15.99 18.45
CA ILE A 29 -5.90 16.49 17.68
C ILE A 29 -4.95 15.35 17.36
N ILE A 30 -4.60 14.49 18.32
CA ILE A 30 -3.80 13.29 18.11
C ILE A 30 -4.50 12.37 17.11
N TYR A 31 -5.80 12.10 17.27
CA TYR A 31 -6.56 11.29 16.33
C TYR A 31 -6.56 11.88 14.92
N LEU A 32 -6.76 13.19 14.76
CA LEU A 32 -6.72 13.88 13.47
C LEU A 32 -5.31 13.90 12.87
N MET A 33 -4.28 14.06 13.70
CA MET A 33 -2.87 14.04 13.26
C MET A 33 -2.39 12.64 12.86
N PHE A 34 -2.95 11.59 13.47
CA PHE A 34 -2.54 10.20 13.23
C PHE A 34 -3.61 9.37 12.52
N ALA A 35 -4.71 9.94 12.06
CA ALA A 35 -5.75 9.22 11.33
C ALA A 35 -5.18 8.55 10.08
N ASP A 36 -4.36 9.27 9.33
CA ASP A 36 -3.70 8.75 8.13
C ASP A 36 -2.63 7.71 8.48
N LEU A 37 -1.91 7.89 9.59
CA LEU A 37 -0.95 6.89 10.07
C LEU A 37 -1.67 5.61 10.53
N ALA A 38 -2.79 5.72 11.22
CA ALA A 38 -3.59 4.58 11.66
C ALA A 38 -4.16 3.80 10.46
N LYS A 39 -4.66 4.52 9.44
CA LYS A 39 -5.09 3.91 8.17
C LYS A 39 -3.92 3.23 7.46
N ALA A 40 -2.76 3.88 7.38
CA ALA A 40 -1.55 3.29 6.80
C ALA A 40 -1.14 1.99 7.51
N ILE A 41 -1.17 1.96 8.84
CA ILE A 41 -0.89 0.76 9.65
C ILE A 41 -1.93 -0.33 9.38
N LEU A 42 -3.22 0.02 9.34
CA LEU A 42 -4.31 -0.92 9.06
C LEU A 42 -4.16 -1.58 7.68
N PHE A 43 -3.95 -0.78 6.63
CA PHE A 43 -3.73 -1.29 5.28
C PHE A 43 -2.46 -2.12 5.20
N THR A 44 -1.38 -1.69 5.85
CA THR A 44 -0.14 -2.48 5.94
C THR A 44 -0.39 -3.85 6.58
N ALA A 45 -1.10 -3.90 7.71
CA ALA A 45 -1.43 -5.13 8.41
C ALA A 45 -2.31 -6.07 7.56
N LEU A 46 -3.21 -5.52 6.74
CA LEU A 46 -4.03 -6.28 5.80
C LEU A 46 -3.23 -6.77 4.58
N PHE A 47 -2.29 -5.96 4.09
CA PHE A 47 -1.51 -6.29 2.90
C PHE A 47 -0.38 -7.28 3.15
N VAL A 48 0.22 -7.33 4.33
CA VAL A 48 1.28 -8.32 4.65
C VAL A 48 0.85 -9.78 4.44
N PRO A 49 -0.30 -10.26 4.96
CA PRO A 49 -0.73 -11.64 4.70
C PRO A 49 -1.07 -11.86 3.23
N LEU A 50 -1.69 -10.87 2.55
CA LEU A 50 -1.98 -10.95 1.11
C LEU A 50 -0.70 -11.05 0.28
N GLY A 51 0.31 -10.22 0.58
CA GLY A 51 1.63 -10.24 -0.04
C GLY A 51 2.31 -11.59 0.15
N THR A 52 2.31 -12.10 1.38
CA THR A 52 2.89 -13.42 1.70
C THR A 52 2.23 -14.55 0.92
N VAL A 53 0.89 -14.56 0.83
CA VAL A 53 0.15 -15.56 0.04
C VAL A 53 0.47 -15.41 -1.45
N SER A 54 0.47 -14.18 -1.97
CA SER A 54 0.74 -13.91 -3.38
C SER A 54 2.13 -14.40 -3.82
N ILE A 55 3.16 -14.20 -2.98
CA ILE A 55 4.50 -14.71 -3.26
C ILE A 55 4.51 -16.23 -3.25
N LYS A 56 3.82 -16.88 -2.31
CA LYS A 56 3.73 -18.35 -2.29
C LYS A 56 3.06 -18.88 -3.56
N VAL A 57 2.06 -18.18 -4.11
CA VAL A 57 1.45 -18.51 -5.40
C VAL A 57 2.45 -18.31 -6.55
N THR A 58 3.16 -17.18 -6.58
CA THR A 58 4.28 -16.93 -7.51
C THR A 58 5.38 -18.00 -7.40
N ARG A 59 5.52 -18.67 -6.24
CA ARG A 59 6.41 -19.83 -6.09
C ARG A 59 5.96 -21.08 -6.81
N LEU A 60 4.66 -21.35 -6.79
CA LEU A 60 4.08 -22.52 -7.46
C LEU A 60 4.10 -22.34 -8.98
N LEU A 61 4.06 -21.09 -9.45
CA LEU A 61 4.12 -20.72 -10.86
C LEU A 61 5.34 -19.82 -11.09
N PRO A 62 6.57 -20.36 -11.09
CA PRO A 62 7.80 -19.57 -11.13
C PRO A 62 8.00 -18.80 -12.45
N GLN A 63 7.16 -19.02 -13.45
CA GLN A 63 7.12 -18.27 -14.71
C GLN A 63 6.14 -17.09 -14.66
N ALA A 64 5.32 -17.01 -13.60
CA ALA A 64 4.24 -16.05 -13.45
C ALA A 64 4.45 -15.16 -12.24
N ASN A 65 4.64 -13.86 -12.47
CA ASN A 65 4.75 -12.87 -11.41
C ASN A 65 3.36 -12.39 -10.95
N ILE A 66 2.82 -13.04 -9.92
CA ILE A 66 1.47 -12.80 -9.36
C ILE A 66 1.57 -12.13 -7.98
N GLU A 67 2.67 -11.43 -7.71
CA GLU A 67 2.89 -10.77 -6.43
C GLU A 67 2.06 -9.48 -6.29
N VAL A 68 1.43 -9.27 -5.13
CA VAL A 68 0.57 -8.10 -4.84
C VAL A 68 1.26 -7.00 -4.03
N ILE A 69 2.54 -7.17 -3.71
CA ILE A 69 3.39 -6.18 -3.03
C ILE A 69 3.61 -4.95 -3.91
N THR A 70 3.92 -5.10 -5.21
CA THR A 70 4.04 -3.95 -6.13
C THR A 70 2.81 -3.04 -6.07
N PRO A 71 1.57 -3.52 -6.31
CA PRO A 71 0.40 -2.66 -6.31
C PRO A 71 0.05 -2.11 -4.92
N CYS A 72 0.25 -2.89 -3.84
CA CYS A 72 0.06 -2.39 -2.47
C CYS A 72 1.08 -1.30 -2.09
N SER A 73 2.32 -1.42 -2.56
CA SER A 73 3.38 -0.44 -2.33
C SER A 73 3.06 0.89 -3.03
N PHE A 74 2.59 0.83 -4.28
CA PHE A 74 2.07 2.00 -4.99
C PHE A 74 0.89 2.63 -4.23
N PHE A 75 -0.10 1.82 -3.82
CA PHE A 75 -1.28 2.28 -3.10
C PHE A 75 -0.93 3.06 -1.83
N LEU A 76 -0.05 2.48 -1.00
CA LEU A 76 0.39 3.11 0.24
C LEU A 76 1.21 4.38 -0.03
N GLY A 77 2.07 4.37 -1.06
CA GLY A 77 2.83 5.54 -1.48
C GLY A 77 1.93 6.69 -1.93
N TYR A 78 0.88 6.36 -2.68
CA TYR A 78 -0.08 7.32 -3.20
C TYR A 78 -0.92 7.97 -2.09
N LEU A 79 -1.43 7.20 -1.13
CA LEU A 79 -2.32 7.71 -0.09
C LEU A 79 -1.59 8.30 1.12
N TYR A 80 -0.50 7.67 1.55
CA TYR A 80 0.11 7.94 2.86
C TYR A 80 1.56 8.40 2.76
N GLY A 81 2.06 8.61 1.54
CA GLY A 81 3.40 9.13 1.28
C GLY A 81 4.42 8.05 0.95
N TRP A 82 5.45 8.47 0.20
CA TRP A 82 6.50 7.57 -0.28
C TRP A 82 7.20 6.77 0.83
N PRO A 83 7.43 7.28 2.06
CA PRO A 83 8.11 6.48 3.09
C PRO A 83 7.30 5.25 3.51
N VAL A 84 5.97 5.38 3.60
CA VAL A 84 5.07 4.28 3.95
C VAL A 84 5.07 3.24 2.83
N GLY A 85 4.92 3.69 1.59
CA GLY A 85 4.93 2.80 0.43
C GLY A 85 6.27 2.06 0.26
N VAL A 86 7.40 2.74 0.48
CA VAL A 86 8.75 2.15 0.41
C VAL A 86 9.00 1.19 1.57
N PHE A 87 8.60 1.55 2.79
CA PHE A 87 8.71 0.66 3.95
C PHE A 87 7.97 -0.66 3.69
N TYR A 88 6.74 -0.58 3.17
CA TYR A 88 5.99 -1.77 2.79
C TYR A 88 6.64 -2.52 1.62
N GLY A 89 6.96 -1.83 0.52
CA GLY A 89 7.41 -2.46 -0.72
C GLY A 89 8.81 -3.08 -0.64
N VAL A 90 9.69 -2.49 0.16
CA VAL A 90 11.10 -2.90 0.27
C VAL A 90 11.34 -3.70 1.56
N ILE A 91 11.00 -3.15 2.73
CA ILE A 91 11.35 -3.79 4.01
C ILE A 91 10.42 -4.97 4.29
N LEU A 92 9.11 -4.73 4.33
CA LEU A 92 8.13 -5.81 4.49
C LEU A 92 8.12 -6.72 3.26
N GLY A 93 8.33 -6.16 2.07
CA GLY A 93 8.55 -6.92 0.85
C GLY A 93 9.67 -7.95 0.97
N ALA A 94 10.85 -7.54 1.46
CA ALA A 94 11.99 -8.42 1.63
C ALA A 94 11.70 -9.53 2.65
N TYR A 95 11.00 -9.20 3.73
CA TYR A 95 10.51 -10.18 4.69
C TYR A 95 9.57 -11.20 4.02
N MET A 96 8.56 -10.75 3.28
CA MET A 96 7.61 -11.66 2.63
C MET A 96 8.30 -12.55 1.60
N TRP A 97 9.23 -12.02 0.81
CA TRP A 97 10.04 -12.80 -0.13
C TRP A 97 10.92 -13.84 0.57
N SER A 98 11.59 -13.49 1.67
CA SER A 98 12.46 -14.42 2.38
C SER A 98 11.72 -15.60 3.01
N THR A 99 10.43 -15.46 3.31
CA THR A 99 9.60 -16.59 3.80
C THR A 99 9.30 -17.65 2.74
N ALA A 100 9.44 -17.30 1.46
CA ALA A 100 9.04 -18.18 0.35
C ALA A 100 10.21 -18.53 -0.58
N TYR A 101 11.19 -17.66 -0.75
CA TYR A 101 12.29 -17.80 -1.69
C TYR A 101 13.63 -17.40 -1.06
N SER A 102 14.70 -18.05 -1.51
CA SER A 102 16.05 -17.52 -1.34
C SER A 102 16.16 -16.16 -2.05
N ILE A 103 16.91 -15.23 -1.48
CA ILE A 103 17.12 -13.92 -2.10
C ILE A 103 17.88 -14.13 -3.40
N SER A 104 17.16 -14.06 -4.52
CA SER A 104 17.69 -14.14 -5.87
C SER A 104 17.75 -12.76 -6.51
N GLN A 105 18.43 -12.66 -7.63
CA GLN A 105 18.52 -11.45 -8.43
C GLN A 105 17.12 -10.93 -8.86
N PHE A 106 16.20 -11.83 -9.18
CA PHE A 106 14.80 -11.52 -9.46
C PHE A 106 14.12 -10.84 -8.25
N VAL A 107 14.37 -11.35 -7.03
CA VAL A 107 13.80 -10.79 -5.80
C VAL A 107 14.36 -9.39 -5.56
N VAL A 108 15.67 -9.22 -5.66
CA VAL A 108 16.32 -7.90 -5.48
C VAL A 108 15.78 -6.87 -6.46
N MET A 109 15.65 -7.24 -7.74
CA MET A 109 15.06 -6.36 -8.76
C MET A 109 13.60 -6.02 -8.43
N SER A 110 12.81 -6.99 -8.00
CA SER A 110 11.40 -6.77 -7.64
C SER A 110 11.26 -5.83 -6.44
N LEU A 111 12.09 -5.99 -5.40
CA LEU A 111 12.12 -5.10 -4.24
C LEU A 111 12.48 -3.66 -4.62
N PHE A 112 13.49 -3.48 -5.47
CA PHE A 112 13.86 -2.17 -5.99
C PHE A 112 12.69 -1.51 -6.73
N LEU A 113 12.04 -2.25 -7.64
CA LEU A 113 10.91 -1.74 -8.43
C LEU A 113 9.66 -1.48 -7.59
N ASN A 114 9.47 -2.19 -6.47
CA ASN A 114 8.42 -1.89 -5.50
C ASN A 114 8.67 -0.54 -4.85
N GLY A 115 9.91 -0.25 -4.44
CA GLY A 115 10.30 1.07 -3.94
C GLY A 115 10.07 2.19 -4.96
N VAL A 116 10.43 1.97 -6.23
CA VAL A 116 10.16 2.92 -7.32
C VAL A 116 8.66 3.13 -7.50
N SER A 117 7.85 2.08 -7.41
CA SER A 117 6.39 2.15 -7.54
C SER A 117 5.76 2.98 -6.41
N ALA A 118 6.21 2.82 -5.16
CA ALA A 118 5.78 3.67 -4.06
C ALA A 118 6.12 5.15 -4.29
N PHE A 119 7.33 5.44 -4.76
CA PHE A 119 7.75 6.80 -5.05
C PHE A 119 6.90 7.41 -6.19
N MET A 120 6.68 6.67 -7.27
CA MET A 120 5.79 7.10 -8.36
C MET A 120 4.38 7.39 -7.87
N GLY A 121 3.81 6.54 -7.02
CA GLY A 121 2.49 6.76 -6.43
C GLY A 121 2.40 8.08 -5.69
N HIS A 122 3.36 8.35 -4.80
CA HIS A 122 3.42 9.63 -4.10
C HIS A 122 3.60 10.81 -5.06
N TYR A 123 4.57 10.72 -5.97
CA TYR A 123 4.90 11.80 -6.90
C TYR A 123 3.72 12.16 -7.82
N PHE A 124 3.01 11.16 -8.35
CA PHE A 124 1.84 11.37 -9.19
C PHE A 124 0.67 12.01 -8.42
N SER A 125 0.48 11.63 -7.15
CA SER A 125 -0.55 12.23 -6.30
C SER A 125 -0.25 13.69 -5.94
N THR A 126 0.99 14.02 -5.56
CA THR A 126 1.32 15.33 -4.98
C THR A 126 1.77 16.35 -6.00
N SER A 127 2.56 15.94 -7.00
CA SER A 127 3.16 16.86 -7.97
C SER A 127 2.24 17.10 -9.16
N PHE A 128 1.48 16.09 -9.58
CA PHE A 128 0.58 16.20 -10.73
C PHE A 128 -0.91 16.21 -10.37
N GLY A 129 -1.29 15.81 -9.15
CA GLY A 129 -2.70 15.74 -8.75
C GLY A 129 -3.52 14.79 -9.61
N TRP A 130 -2.90 13.76 -10.18
CA TRP A 130 -3.58 12.83 -11.07
C TRP A 130 -4.59 11.97 -10.32
N SER A 131 -5.58 11.42 -11.03
CA SER A 131 -6.50 10.46 -10.43
C SER A 131 -5.78 9.15 -10.12
N PHE A 132 -6.20 8.45 -9.07
CA PHE A 132 -5.59 7.19 -8.64
C PHE A 132 -5.51 6.19 -9.80
N THR A 133 -6.62 6.00 -10.52
CA THR A 133 -6.72 5.07 -11.66
C THR A 133 -5.68 5.37 -12.74
N PHE A 134 -5.57 6.63 -13.17
CA PHE A 134 -4.63 7.01 -14.22
C PHE A 134 -3.17 6.87 -13.74
N ALA A 135 -2.88 7.38 -12.54
CA ALA A 135 -1.57 7.30 -11.92
C ALA A 135 -1.11 5.83 -11.76
N TYR A 136 -2.01 4.96 -11.29
CA TYR A 136 -1.74 3.54 -11.10
C TYR A 136 -1.43 2.85 -12.43
N LEU A 137 -2.28 2.99 -13.44
CA LEU A 137 -2.07 2.32 -14.73
C LEU A 137 -0.77 2.77 -15.40
N LEU A 138 -0.47 4.06 -15.35
CA LEU A 138 0.78 4.58 -15.91
C LEU A 138 2.00 4.08 -15.13
N ALA A 139 1.95 4.10 -13.79
CA ALA A 139 3.03 3.61 -12.95
C ALA A 139 3.32 2.13 -13.18
N MET A 140 2.28 1.30 -13.29
CA MET A 140 2.43 -0.13 -13.60
C MET A 140 3.01 -0.34 -15.00
N GLY A 141 2.59 0.45 -15.99
CA GLY A 141 3.18 0.46 -17.33
C GLY A 141 4.68 0.77 -17.30
N ILE A 142 5.07 1.86 -16.63
CA ILE A 142 6.48 2.26 -16.45
C ILE A 142 7.26 1.15 -15.74
N ARG A 143 6.72 0.63 -14.63
CA ARG A 143 7.33 -0.46 -13.86
C ARG A 143 7.60 -1.69 -14.73
N ASN A 144 6.67 -2.08 -15.61
CA ASN A 144 6.84 -3.25 -16.48
C ASN A 144 7.92 -3.04 -17.54
N ILE A 145 8.02 -1.83 -18.11
CA ILE A 145 9.11 -1.47 -19.01
C ILE A 145 10.46 -1.52 -18.28
N LEU A 146 10.53 -0.97 -17.06
CA LEU A 146 11.73 -1.00 -16.23
C LEU A 146 12.10 -2.44 -15.85
N TYR A 147 11.11 -3.26 -15.49
CA TYR A 147 11.30 -4.66 -15.15
C TYR A 147 11.99 -5.42 -16.28
N PHE A 148 11.45 -5.31 -17.50
CA PHE A 148 12.04 -5.94 -18.67
C PHE A 148 13.46 -5.42 -18.95
N THR A 149 13.63 -4.10 -18.96
CA THR A 149 14.89 -3.45 -19.32
C THR A 149 16.00 -3.78 -18.32
N ILE A 150 15.72 -3.65 -17.03
CA ILE A 150 16.68 -3.98 -15.97
C ILE A 150 17.00 -5.47 -16.00
N GLY A 151 15.99 -6.34 -16.16
CA GLY A 151 16.17 -7.79 -16.24
C GLY A 151 17.15 -8.23 -17.34
N LEU A 152 17.14 -7.57 -18.51
CA LEU A 152 18.12 -7.81 -19.57
C LEU A 152 19.51 -7.28 -19.21
N LEU A 153 19.60 -6.06 -18.65
CA LEU A 153 20.88 -5.43 -18.31
C LEU A 153 21.68 -6.21 -17.26
N ILE A 154 20.97 -6.87 -16.35
CA ILE A 154 21.59 -7.65 -15.28
C ILE A 154 21.94 -9.09 -15.72
N GLY A 155 21.78 -9.42 -17.00
CA GLY A 155 22.13 -10.73 -17.57
C GLY A 155 21.09 -11.83 -17.32
N GLY A 156 19.84 -11.47 -17.04
CA GLY A 156 18.75 -12.44 -16.91
C GLY A 156 18.46 -13.19 -18.21
N ASN A 157 17.95 -14.42 -18.09
CA ASN A 157 17.51 -15.19 -19.26
C ASN A 157 16.40 -14.42 -20.01
N PRO A 158 16.56 -14.11 -21.32
CA PRO A 158 15.59 -13.29 -22.04
C PRO A 158 14.18 -13.89 -22.12
N VAL A 159 14.07 -15.21 -22.25
CA VAL A 159 12.78 -15.91 -22.33
C VAL A 159 12.06 -15.86 -20.99
N GLU A 160 12.79 -16.16 -19.92
CA GLU A 160 12.25 -16.10 -18.56
C GLU A 160 11.82 -14.68 -18.18
N ASN A 161 12.67 -13.68 -18.48
CA ASN A 161 12.36 -12.27 -18.25
C ASN A 161 11.12 -11.80 -19.04
N THR A 162 10.93 -12.31 -20.26
CA THR A 162 9.75 -12.02 -21.07
C THR A 162 8.49 -12.60 -20.43
N MET A 163 8.53 -13.86 -19.97
CA MET A 163 7.39 -14.50 -19.30
C MET A 163 7.02 -13.79 -17.99
N HIS A 164 8.02 -13.42 -17.18
CA HIS A 164 7.82 -12.62 -15.98
C HIS A 164 7.22 -11.25 -16.27
N THR A 165 7.65 -10.61 -17.36
CA THR A 165 7.13 -9.29 -17.77
C THR A 165 5.69 -9.38 -18.25
N ILE A 166 5.36 -10.36 -19.09
CA ILE A 166 3.99 -10.57 -19.60
C ILE A 166 3.04 -10.82 -18.43
N THR A 167 3.41 -11.74 -17.54
CA THR A 167 2.56 -12.10 -16.41
C THR A 167 2.42 -10.95 -15.42
N ALA A 168 3.50 -10.22 -15.12
CA ALA A 168 3.44 -9.00 -14.33
C ALA A 168 2.56 -7.91 -14.97
N THR A 169 2.56 -7.82 -16.30
CA THR A 169 1.72 -6.87 -17.03
C THR A 169 0.25 -7.23 -16.89
N LEU A 170 -0.10 -8.49 -17.11
CA LEU A 170 -1.46 -8.97 -16.95
C LEU A 170 -1.96 -8.79 -15.51
N THR A 171 -1.16 -9.16 -14.52
CA THR A 171 -1.56 -9.05 -13.10
C THR A 171 -1.67 -7.59 -12.67
N ASN A 172 -0.64 -6.78 -12.90
CA ASN A 172 -0.60 -5.39 -12.42
C ASN A 172 -1.51 -4.45 -13.20
N MET A 173 -1.80 -4.71 -14.48
CA MET A 173 -2.59 -3.80 -15.33
C MET A 173 -4.02 -4.27 -15.60
N LEU A 174 -4.37 -5.54 -15.35
CA LEU A 174 -5.74 -6.04 -15.56
C LEU A 174 -6.39 -6.55 -14.27
N ILE A 175 -5.67 -7.35 -13.48
CA ILE A 175 -6.25 -8.00 -12.28
C ILE A 175 -6.25 -7.05 -11.08
N PHE A 176 -5.07 -6.59 -10.68
CA PHE A 176 -4.90 -5.76 -9.48
C PHE A 176 -5.46 -4.33 -9.56
N PRO A 177 -5.56 -3.63 -10.72
CA PRO A 177 -6.14 -2.29 -10.74
C PRO A 177 -7.57 -2.28 -10.21
N THR A 178 -8.40 -3.26 -10.59
CA THR A 178 -9.79 -3.36 -10.13
C THR A 178 -9.86 -3.44 -8.60
N PHE A 179 -9.02 -4.28 -8.00
CA PHE A 179 -8.95 -4.42 -6.55
C PHE A 179 -8.41 -3.16 -5.87
N MET A 180 -7.34 -2.55 -6.41
CA MET A 180 -6.73 -1.36 -5.83
C MET A 180 -7.62 -0.11 -5.93
N ILE A 181 -8.35 0.05 -7.03
CA ILE A 181 -9.32 1.14 -7.21
C ILE A 181 -10.47 0.98 -6.21
N MET A 182 -10.97 -0.25 -6.02
CA MET A 182 -11.99 -0.52 -5.01
C MET A 182 -11.50 -0.15 -3.60
N LEU A 183 -10.28 -0.57 -3.23
CA LEU A 183 -9.69 -0.22 -1.94
C LEU A 183 -9.46 1.28 -1.80
N TYR A 184 -9.07 1.98 -2.87
CA TYR A 184 -8.86 3.42 -2.86
C TYR A 184 -10.15 4.15 -2.55
N ASN A 185 -11.24 3.78 -3.24
CA ASN A 185 -12.56 4.37 -2.98
C ASN A 185 -12.98 4.16 -1.52
N ILE A 186 -12.78 2.97 -0.96
CA ILE A 186 -13.06 2.68 0.46
C ILE A 186 -12.19 3.55 1.38
N ALA A 187 -10.88 3.62 1.10
CA ALA A 187 -9.92 4.38 1.91
C ALA A 187 -10.20 5.89 1.92
N THR A 188 -10.81 6.43 0.86
CA THR A 188 -11.19 7.85 0.77
C THR A 188 -12.54 8.17 1.40
N ILE A 189 -13.38 7.15 1.68
CA ILE A 189 -14.70 7.33 2.33
C ILE A 189 -14.57 7.31 3.85
N ILE A 190 -13.70 6.44 4.37
CA ILE A 190 -13.35 6.30 5.80
C ILE A 190 -12.32 7.37 6.15
#